data_AF-A0A496QPW2-F1
#
_entry.id   AF-A0A496QPW2-F1
#
_cell.length_a   1.000
_cell.length_b   1.000
_cell.length_c   1.000
_cell.angle_alpha   90.00
_cell.angle_beta   90.00
_cell.angle_gamma   90.00
#
_symmetry.space_group_name_H-M   'P 1'
#
loop_
_entity.id
_entity.type
_entity.pdbx_description
1 polymer ?
#
loop_
_entity_poly.entity_id
_entity_poly.type
_entity_poly.pdbx_seq_one_letter_code
_entity_poly.pdbx_strand_id
1 'polypeptide(L)'
;HAPWALEVNGINLVIAESFARIFRQNMFNNGMMAVELPAETIEEVFNTFKGRETNLETDFNNGIFIIYSSDISLRIPFTLAEFDRELVKAGGWVDYAEKHY
;
A
#
# COMPACT_ATOMS: atom_id res chain seq x y z
N HIS A 1 11.38 7.96 13.71
CA HIS A 1 10.27 8.38 12.83
C HIS A 1 9.60 7.13 12.28
N ALA A 2 8.28 6.97 12.48
CA ALA A 2 7.55 5.74 12.14
C ALA A 2 7.67 5.25 10.67
N PRO A 3 7.70 6.14 9.65
CA PRO A 3 7.89 5.72 8.26
C PRO A 3 9.25 5.04 8.05
N TRP A 4 10.32 5.62 8.60
CA TRP A 4 11.67 5.08 8.49
C TRP A 4 11.81 3.68 9.11
N ALA A 5 11.08 3.41 10.20
CA ALA A 5 11.05 2.09 10.81
C ALA A 5 10.39 1.03 9.90
N LEU A 6 9.44 1.40 9.05
CA LEU A 6 8.81 0.50 8.08
C LEU A 6 9.72 0.27 6.88
N GLU A 7 10.29 1.34 6.34
CA GLU A 7 11.18 1.31 5.18
C GLU A 7 12.44 0.46 5.43
N VAL A 8 13.08 0.58 6.60
CA VAL A 8 14.26 -0.24 6.97
C VAL A 8 13.90 -1.73 7.10
N ASN A 9 12.62 -2.05 7.35
CA ASN A 9 12.12 -3.42 7.35
C ASN A 9 11.59 -3.87 5.98
N GLY A 10 11.81 -3.09 4.92
CA GLY A 10 11.35 -3.40 3.56
C GLY A 10 9.84 -3.31 3.37
N ILE A 11 9.12 -2.65 4.28
CA ILE A 11 7.67 -2.47 4.19
C ILE A 11 7.39 -1.20 3.36
N ASN A 12 6.77 -1.39 2.20
CA ASN A 12 6.45 -0.33 1.24
C ASN A 12 4.95 -0.01 1.12
N LEU A 13 4.09 -0.79 1.78
CA LEU A 13 2.63 -0.66 1.77
C LEU A 13 2.08 -0.93 3.16
N VAL A 14 1.18 -0.05 3.63
CA VAL A 14 0.39 -0.23 4.83
C VAL A 14 -1.09 -0.10 4.47
N ILE A 15 -1.88 -1.07 4.91
CA ILE A 15 -3.33 -1.10 4.74
C ILE A 15 -3.97 -0.94 6.12
N ALA A 16 -4.96 -0.05 6.24
CA ALA A 16 -5.72 0.15 7.48
C ALA A 16 -7.14 0.64 7.17
N GLU A 17 -8.02 0.69 8.17
CA GLU A 17 -9.36 1.28 8.00
C GLU A 17 -9.31 2.80 7.82
N SER A 18 -8.32 3.45 8.44
CA SER A 18 -8.10 4.88 8.32
C SER A 18 -6.67 5.26 8.74
N PHE A 19 -6.19 6.40 8.24
CA PHE A 19 -4.92 6.97 8.69
C PHE A 19 -5.06 8.40 9.19
N ALA A 20 -4.26 8.75 10.19
CA ALA A 20 -4.05 10.15 10.53
C ALA A 20 -3.43 10.88 9.32
N ARG A 21 -3.99 12.04 8.94
CA ARG A 21 -3.57 12.81 7.76
C ARG A 21 -2.06 13.04 7.67
N ILE A 22 -1.42 13.41 8.78
CA ILE A 22 0.03 13.65 8.85
C ILE A 22 0.83 12.35 8.60
N PHE A 23 0.36 11.23 9.15
CA PHE A 23 1.00 9.93 8.93
C PHE A 23 0.90 9.52 7.46
N ARG A 24 -0.30 9.61 6.87
CA ARG A 24 -0.54 9.30 5.46
C ARG A 24 0.38 10.11 4.55
N GLN A 25 0.50 11.41 4.78
CA GLN A 25 1.35 12.27 3.98
C GLN A 25 2.85 11.93 4.13
N ASN A 26 3.29 11.62 5.35
CA ASN A 26 4.67 11.17 5.57
C ASN A 26 4.97 9.85 4.86
N MET A 27 4.03 8.92 4.78
CA MET A 27 4.22 7.65 4.05
C MET A 27 4.48 7.92 2.56
N PHE A 28 3.60 8.69 1.90
CA PHE A 28 3.76 9.01 0.48
C PHE A 28 5.03 9.82 0.18
N ASN A 29 5.40 10.75 1.06
CA ASN A 29 6.64 11.52 0.89
C ASN A 29 7.89 10.64 0.85
N ASN A 30 7.89 9.51 1.58
CA ASN A 30 8.97 8.54 1.62
C ASN A 30 8.74 7.36 0.64
N GLY A 31 7.87 7.51 -0.37
CA GLY A 31 7.65 6.49 -1.40
C GLY A 31 6.85 5.27 -0.94
N MET A 32 6.25 5.32 0.26
CA MET A 32 5.42 4.24 0.77
C MET A 32 3.94 4.51 0.56
N MET A 33 3.18 3.44 0.36
CA MET A 33 1.73 3.49 0.21
C MET A 33 1.02 3.36 1.56
N ALA A 34 0.04 4.22 1.79
CA ALA A 34 -0.95 4.08 2.85
C ALA A 34 -2.34 4.01 2.21
N VAL A 35 -2.95 2.83 2.24
CA VAL A 35 -4.22 2.56 1.55
C VAL A 35 -5.31 2.20 2.55
N GLU A 36 -6.43 2.91 2.43
CA GLU A 36 -7.59 2.68 3.29
C GLU A 36 -8.52 1.66 2.65
N LEU A 37 -8.91 0.64 3.42
CA LEU A 37 -9.89 -0.36 3.01
C LEU A 37 -10.99 -0.51 4.07
N PRO A 38 -12.21 -0.94 3.68
CA PRO A 38 -13.27 -1.24 4.64
C PRO A 38 -12.84 -2.31 5.65
N ALA A 39 -13.32 -2.19 6.89
CA ALA A 39 -13.04 -3.14 7.97
C ALA A 39 -13.39 -4.59 7.59
N GLU A 40 -14.53 -4.78 6.93
CA GLU A 40 -14.99 -6.08 6.42
C GLU A 40 -13.99 -6.73 5.45
N THR A 41 -13.38 -5.92 4.58
CA THR A 41 -12.37 -6.38 3.62
C THR A 41 -11.08 -6.77 4.33
N ILE A 42 -10.65 -5.98 5.31
CA ILE A 42 -9.46 -6.28 6.11
C ILE A 42 -9.68 -7.58 6.91
N GLU A 43 -10.86 -7.74 7.51
CA GLU A 43 -11.24 -8.95 8.23
C GLU A 43 -11.27 -10.17 7.31
N GLU A 44 -11.80 -10.04 6.08
CA GLU A 44 -11.79 -11.12 5.08
C GLU A 44 -10.36 -11.54 4.72
N VAL A 45 -9.43 -10.59 4.56
CA VAL A 45 -8.02 -10.88 4.31
C VAL A 45 -7.43 -11.68 5.46
N PHE A 46 -7.60 -11.22 6.70
CA PHE A 46 -7.09 -11.92 7.86
C PHE A 46 -7.70 -13.32 7.98
N ASN A 47 -9.02 -13.47 7.83
CA ASN A 47 -9.68 -14.77 7.95
C ASN A 47 -9.22 -15.77 6.87
N THR A 48 -9.00 -15.28 5.65
CA THR A 48 -8.59 -16.10 4.51
C THR A 48 -7.12 -16.54 4.58
N PHE A 49 -6.23 -15.65 5.01
CA PHE A 49 -4.78 -15.84 4.91
C PHE A 49 -4.06 -16.07 6.25
N LYS A 50 -4.76 -16.01 7.39
CA LYS A 50 -4.15 -16.20 8.72
C LYS A 50 -3.41 -17.53 8.81
N GLY A 51 -2.15 -17.45 9.24
CA GLY A 51 -1.28 -18.61 9.42
C GLY A 51 -0.70 -19.18 8.13
N ARG A 52 -0.90 -18.51 6.98
CA ARG A 52 -0.33 -18.89 5.69
C ARG A 52 0.76 -17.92 5.26
N GLU A 53 1.76 -18.43 4.55
CA GLU A 53 2.70 -17.58 3.82
C GLU A 53 1.95 -16.91 2.67
N THR A 54 1.90 -15.58 2.71
CA THR A 54 1.01 -14.80 1.86
C THR A 54 1.80 -13.72 1.14
N ASN A 55 1.56 -13.60 -0.16
CA ASN A 55 2.13 -12.56 -1.00
C ASN A 55 1.04 -11.56 -1.38
N LEU A 56 1.43 -10.30 -1.56
CA LEU A 56 0.58 -9.23 -2.03
C LEU A 56 1.21 -8.59 -3.27
N GLU A 57 0.47 -8.58 -4.36
CA GLU A 57 0.79 -7.84 -5.57
C GLU A 57 -0.14 -6.65 -5.73
N THR A 58 0.39 -5.54 -6.23
CA THR A 58 -0.38 -4.33 -6.50
C THR A 58 -0.48 -4.11 -8.01
N ASP A 59 -1.68 -4.29 -8.55
CA ASP A 59 -2.00 -3.87 -9.91
C ASP A 59 -2.47 -2.43 -9.91
N PHE A 60 -1.51 -1.51 -10.12
CA PHE A 60 -1.81 -0.09 -10.20
C PHE A 60 -2.70 0.28 -11.37
N ASN A 61 -2.69 -0.47 -12.48
CA ASN A 61 -3.43 -0.11 -13.70
C ASN A 61 -4.92 -0.36 -13.52
N ASN A 62 -5.26 -1.46 -12.85
CA ASN A 62 -6.63 -1.82 -12.56
C ASN A 62 -7.09 -1.35 -11.16
N GLY A 63 -6.18 -0.89 -10.30
CA GLY A 63 -6.48 -0.50 -8.93
C GLY A 63 -6.88 -1.70 -8.08
N ILE A 64 -6.15 -2.81 -8.21
CA ILE A 64 -6.47 -4.08 -7.54
C ILE A 64 -5.25 -4.56 -6.75
N PHE A 65 -5.47 -4.93 -5.49
CA PHE A 65 -4.55 -5.78 -4.75
C PHE A 65 -4.87 -7.25 -5.02
N ILE A 66 -3.83 -8.03 -5.31
CA ILE A 66 -3.93 -9.47 -5.51
C ILE A 66 -3.18 -10.11 -4.34
N ILE A 67 -3.92 -10.64 -3.39
CA ILE A 67 -3.37 -11.34 -2.24
C ILE A 67 -3.46 -12.83 -2.53
N TYR A 68 -2.37 -13.56 -2.41
CA TYR A 68 -2.37 -14.99 -2.73
C TYR A 68 -1.43 -15.79 -1.83
N SER A 69 -1.77 -17.07 -1.68
CA SER A 69 -1.02 -18.06 -0.92
C SER A 69 -1.27 -19.40 -1.60
N SER A 70 -0.23 -20.08 -2.09
CA SER A 70 -0.24 -21.46 -2.64
C SER A 70 -1.43 -21.88 -3.52
N ASP A 71 -2.61 -22.07 -2.93
CA ASP A 71 -3.86 -22.58 -3.49
C ASP A 71 -5.00 -21.55 -3.57
N ILE A 72 -4.85 -20.37 -2.95
CA ILE A 72 -5.89 -19.35 -2.84
C ILE A 72 -5.42 -17.97 -3.32
N SER A 73 -6.35 -17.20 -3.88
CA SER A 73 -6.12 -15.82 -4.28
C SER A 73 -7.37 -14.97 -4.04
N LEU A 74 -7.19 -13.76 -3.52
CA LEU A 74 -8.21 -12.76 -3.29
C LEU A 74 -7.85 -11.47 -4.04
N ARG A 75 -8.83 -10.88 -4.72
CA ARG A 75 -8.66 -9.63 -5.46
C ARG A 75 -9.48 -8.54 -4.80
N ILE A 76 -8.81 -7.47 -4.39
CA ILE A 76 -9.40 -6.39 -3.63
C ILE A 76 -9.24 -5.09 -4.40
N PRO A 77 -10.34 -4.44 -4.81
CA PRO A 77 -10.24 -3.13 -5.42
C PRO A 77 -9.77 -2.10 -4.37
N PHE A 78 -8.90 -1.20 -4.77
CA PHE A 78 -8.49 -0.06 -3.96
C PHE A 78 -8.57 1.22 -4.78
N THR A 79 -8.68 2.35 -4.09
CA THR A 79 -8.63 3.67 -4.72
C THR A 79 -7.39 4.41 -4.25
N LEU A 80 -6.68 5.00 -5.20
CA LEU A 80 -5.52 5.84 -4.94
C LEU A 80 -5.68 7.12 -5.76
N ALA A 81 -5.40 8.27 -5.16
CA ALA A 81 -5.40 9.51 -5.91
C ALA A 81 -4.31 9.47 -6.99
N GLU A 82 -4.57 10.08 -8.14
CA GLU A 82 -3.64 10.07 -9.28
C GLU A 82 -2.25 10.60 -8.88
N PHE A 83 -2.21 11.65 -8.07
CA PHE A 83 -0.98 12.21 -7.51
C PHE A 83 -0.21 11.21 -6.63
N ASP A 84 -0.90 10.52 -5.73
CA ASP A 84 -0.30 9.53 -4.85
C ASP A 84 0.25 8.34 -5.66
N ARG A 85 -0.42 7.98 -6.77
CA ARG A 85 0.02 6.95 -7.72
C ARG A 85 1.32 7.34 -8.42
N GLU A 86 1.41 8.57 -8.90
CA GLU A 86 2.61 9.07 -9.57
C GLU A 86 3.80 9.20 -8.59
N LEU A 87 3.54 9.59 -7.34
CA LEU A 87 4.56 9.61 -6.29
C LEU A 87 5.14 8.22 -6.00
N VAL A 88 4.28 7.21 -5.88
CA VAL A 88 4.73 5.83 -5.61
C VAL A 88 5.49 5.26 -6.80
N LYS A 89 5.02 5.50 -8.03
CA LYS A 89 5.75 5.09 -9.24
C LYS A 89 7.11 5.78 -9.39
N ALA A 90 7.23 7.00 -8.90
CA ALA A 90 8.48 7.74 -8.96
C ALA A 90 9.52 7.22 -7.96
N GLY A 91 9.13 6.50 -6.90
CA GLY A 91 10.01 6.09 -5.80
C GLY A 91 9.91 6.99 -4.57
N GLY A 92 9.02 7.98 -4.58
CA GLY A 92 8.86 8.97 -3.52
C GLY A 92 8.85 10.40 -4.03
N TRP A 93 8.69 11.36 -3.11
CA TRP A 93 8.57 12.78 -3.44
C TRP A 93 9.83 13.35 -4.10
N VAL A 94 11.00 12.96 -3.61
CA VAL A 94 12.29 13.47 -4.08
C VAL A 94 12.52 13.10 -5.54
N ASP A 95 12.31 11.84 -5.89
CA ASP A 95 12.47 11.35 -7.26
C ASP A 95 11.38 11.87 -8.21
N TYR A 96 10.17 12.11 -7.68
CA TYR A 96 9.10 12.76 -8.45
C TYR A 96 9.45 14.21 -8.80
N ALA A 97 9.98 14.96 -7.82
CA ALA A 97 10.38 16.35 -8.00
C ALA A 97 11.56 16.49 -8.96
N GLU A 98 12.57 15.62 -8.92
CA GLU A 98 13.70 15.62 -9.86
C GLU A 98 13.30 15.33 -11.31
N LYS A 99 12.17 14.65 -11.56
CA LYS A 99 11.68 14.37 -12.91
C LYS A 99 10.81 15.50 -13.49
N HIS A 100 10.28 16.38 -12.65
CA HIS A 100 9.31 17.41 -13.04
C HIS A 100 9.84 18.85 -12.89
N TYR A 101 11.10 19.01 -12.50
CA TYR A 101 11.85 20.27 -12.41
C TYR A 101 13.25 20.10 -13.01
#